data_AF-A0A3E0K900-F1
#
_entry.id   AF-A0A3E0K900-F1
#
_cell.length_a   1.000
_cell.length_b   1.000
_cell.length_c   1.000
_cell.angle_alpha   90.00
_cell.angle_beta   90.00
_cell.angle_gamma   90.00
#
_symmetry.space_group_name_H-M   'P 1'
#
loop_
_entity.id
_entity.type
_entity.pdbx_description
1 polymer ?
#
loop_
_entity_poly.entity_id
_entity_poly.type
_entity_poly.pdbx_seq_one_letter_code
_entity_poly.pdbx_strand_id
1 'polypeptide(L)'
;MKVYISVDMEGIAGIVSWKQDEPEHRMITRRLMTGEANAAIEGALAAGATEIVVGDSHNTMINLIPDELRPEARLVSGSGRPLSMVDGVDETFDGVVFVGYHSAMGTKDGVLDHT
;
A
#
# COMPACT_ATOMS: atom_id res chain seq x y z
N MET A 1 9.38 8.01 -16.29
CA MET A 1 8.00 7.88 -15.82
C MET A 1 8.02 7.79 -14.30
N LYS A 2 7.26 8.64 -13.60
CA LYS A 2 7.19 8.72 -12.15
C LYS A 2 5.82 8.23 -11.67
N VAL A 3 5.83 7.21 -10.80
CA VAL A 3 4.60 6.55 -10.33
C VAL A 3 4.53 6.59 -8.80
N TYR A 4 3.34 6.87 -8.28
CA TYR A 4 3.03 6.71 -6.86
C TYR A 4 2.24 5.41 -6.66
N ILE A 5 2.64 4.59 -5.70
CA ILE A 5 1.92 3.38 -5.31
C ILE A 5 1.42 3.59 -3.89
N SER A 6 0.12 3.82 -3.73
CA SER A 6 -0.52 3.86 -2.42
C SER A 6 -0.94 2.44 -2.04
N VAL A 7 -0.42 1.95 -0.93
CA VAL A 7 -0.63 0.57 -0.48
C VAL A 7 -1.45 0.57 0.80
N ASP A 8 -2.65 0.02 0.71
CA ASP A 8 -3.53 -0.26 1.84
C ASP A 8 -3.49 -1.77 2.18
N MET A 9 -4.13 -2.19 3.27
CA MET A 9 -3.95 -3.55 3.80
C MET A 9 -5.15 -4.47 3.56
N GLU A 10 -6.37 -3.96 3.69
CA GLU A 10 -7.59 -4.76 3.80
C GLU A 10 -7.85 -5.62 2.55
N GLY A 11 -7.44 -5.14 1.38
CA GLY A 11 -7.58 -5.81 0.09
C GLY A 11 -6.36 -6.61 -0.35
N ILE A 12 -5.29 -6.70 0.46
CA ILE A 12 -4.12 -7.53 0.14
C ILE A 12 -4.53 -9.01 0.13
N ALA A 13 -4.06 -9.76 -0.87
CA ALA A 13 -4.39 -11.17 -1.01
C ALA A 13 -3.96 -11.97 0.22
N GLY A 14 -4.90 -12.73 0.76
CA GLY A 14 -4.72 -13.52 1.98
C GLY A 14 -5.12 -12.80 3.26
N ILE A 15 -5.51 -11.51 3.20
CA ILE A 15 -6.14 -10.80 4.31
C ILE A 15 -7.66 -10.90 4.18
N VAL A 16 -8.30 -11.48 5.19
CA VAL A 16 -9.76 -11.75 5.19
C VAL A 16 -10.45 -11.40 6.50
N SER A 17 -9.68 -10.96 7.51
CA SER A 17 -10.21 -10.69 8.85
C SER A 17 -9.40 -9.60 9.56
N TRP A 18 -10.08 -8.72 10.30
CA TRP A 18 -9.45 -7.74 11.21
C TRP A 18 -8.51 -8.38 12.24
N LYS A 19 -8.71 -9.66 12.58
CA LYS A 19 -7.79 -10.40 13.44
C LYS A 19 -6.37 -10.46 12.88
N GLN A 20 -6.22 -10.35 11.56
CA GLN A 20 -4.90 -10.38 10.92
C GLN A 20 -4.11 -9.08 11.14
N ASP A 21 -4.74 -8.00 11.59
CA ASP A 21 -4.04 -6.79 12.05
C ASP A 21 -3.69 -6.84 13.55
N GLU A 22 -4.10 -7.88 14.28
CA GLU A 22 -3.72 -8.05 15.68
C GLU A 22 -2.24 -8.48 15.83
N PRO A 23 -1.57 -8.17 16.96
CA PRO A 23 -0.15 -8.43 17.15
C PRO A 23 0.32 -9.86 16.83
N GLU A 24 -0.53 -10.87 17.05
CA GLU A 24 -0.23 -12.28 16.77
C GLU A 24 -0.02 -12.56 15.27
N HIS A 25 -0.74 -11.86 14.40
CA HIS A 25 -0.75 -12.11 12.96
C HIS A 25 -0.12 -10.98 12.15
N ARG A 26 0.02 -9.79 12.74
CA ARG A 26 0.47 -8.57 12.08
C ARG A 26 1.75 -8.73 11.29
N MET A 27 2.73 -9.52 11.75
CA MET A 27 3.97 -9.70 10.99
C MET A 27 3.76 -10.45 9.67
N ILE A 28 2.88 -11.45 9.64
CA ILE A 28 2.56 -12.19 8.40
C ILE A 28 1.84 -11.25 7.44
N THR A 29 0.85 -10.51 7.95
CA THR A 29 0.08 -9.50 7.24
C THR A 29 0.97 -8.43 6.60
N ARG A 30 1.93 -7.88 7.36
CA ARG A 30 2.92 -6.91 6.86
C ARG A 30 3.82 -7.47 5.76
N ARG A 31 4.20 -8.75 5.85
CA ARG A 31 4.99 -9.43 4.80
C ARG A 31 4.18 -9.61 3.52
N LEU A 32 2.91 -10.00 3.62
CA LEU A 32 2.02 -10.10 2.46
C LEU A 32 1.85 -8.73 1.80
N MET A 33 1.56 -7.69 2.59
CA MET A 33 1.43 -6.31 2.12
C MET A 33 2.72 -5.81 1.43
N THR A 34 3.88 -6.07 2.02
CA THR A 34 5.19 -5.70 1.42
C THR A 34 5.47 -6.51 0.14
N GLY A 35 5.08 -7.78 0.11
CA GLY A 35 5.17 -8.63 -1.08
C GLY A 35 4.35 -8.11 -2.25
N GLU A 36 3.10 -7.68 -2.03
CA GLU A 36 2.28 -7.07 -3.08
C GLU A 36 2.78 -5.69 -3.50
N ALA A 37 3.27 -4.88 -2.55
CA ALA A 37 3.94 -3.62 -2.88
C ALA A 37 5.15 -3.88 -3.81
N ASN A 38 5.97 -4.89 -3.51
CA ASN A 38 7.08 -5.30 -4.36
C ASN A 38 6.62 -5.78 -5.74
N ALA A 39 5.54 -6.55 -5.83
CA ALA A 39 4.97 -6.96 -7.13
C ALA A 39 4.51 -5.75 -7.96
N ALA A 40 3.91 -4.74 -7.31
CA ALA A 40 3.52 -3.49 -7.98
C ALA A 40 4.74 -2.67 -8.43
N ILE A 41 5.80 -2.60 -7.61
CA ILE A 41 7.08 -1.97 -7.99
C ILE A 41 7.68 -2.68 -9.21
N GLU A 42 7.72 -4.01 -9.23
CA GLU A 42 8.23 -4.79 -10.36
C GLU A 42 7.43 -4.54 -11.64
N GLY A 43 6.10 -4.51 -11.53
CA GLY A 43 5.23 -4.16 -12.65
C GLY A 43 5.50 -2.76 -13.19
N ALA A 44 5.66 -1.77 -12.30
CA ALA A 44 5.98 -0.40 -12.69
C ALA A 44 7.34 -0.30 -13.38
N LEU A 45 8.38 -0.97 -12.85
CA LEU A 45 9.71 -1.03 -13.47
C LEU A 45 9.65 -1.67 -14.86
N ALA A 46 8.95 -2.80 -15.00
CA ALA A 46 8.76 -3.48 -16.28
C ALA A 46 8.01 -2.61 -17.31
N ALA A 47 7.14 -1.71 -16.84
CA ALA A 47 6.44 -0.72 -17.65
C ALA A 47 7.29 0.55 -17.97
N GLY A 48 8.54 0.62 -17.50
CA GLY A 48 9.45 1.74 -17.75
C GLY A 48 9.40 2.87 -16.73
N ALA A 49 8.88 2.62 -15.52
CA ALA A 49 8.99 3.57 -14.41
C ALA A 49 10.46 3.77 -14.04
N THR A 50 10.85 5.03 -13.86
CA THR A 50 12.21 5.43 -13.49
C THR A 50 12.27 6.05 -12.09
N GLU A 51 11.11 6.46 -11.57
CA GLU A 51 10.95 6.98 -10.21
C GLU A 51 9.69 6.35 -9.61
N ILE A 52 9.85 5.69 -8.46
CA ILE A 52 8.75 4.99 -7.78
C ILE A 52 8.71 5.47 -6.34
N VAL A 53 7.53 5.96 -5.93
CA VAL A 53 7.26 6.33 -4.54
C VAL A 53 6.18 5.40 -4.01
N VAL A 54 6.39 4.82 -2.85
CA VAL A 54 5.41 3.93 -2.19
C VAL A 54 4.92 4.60 -0.92
N GLY A 55 3.63 4.85 -0.84
CA GLY A 55 2.97 5.37 0.35
C GLY A 55 2.34 4.22 1.14
N ASP A 56 2.80 4.01 2.36
CA ASP A 56 2.08 3.17 3.31
C ASP A 56 0.79 3.88 3.71
N SER A 57 -0.37 3.29 3.42
CA SER A 57 -1.64 4.00 3.44
C SER A 57 -2.67 3.39 4.40
N HIS A 58 -2.25 2.38 5.17
CA HIS A 58 -3.13 1.71 6.13
C HIS A 58 -2.92 2.24 7.57
N ASN A 59 -3.99 2.63 8.26
CA ASN A 59 -3.99 2.97 9.69
C ASN A 59 -2.86 3.95 10.11
N THR A 60 -1.87 3.48 10.87
CA THR A 60 -0.74 4.29 11.37
C THR A 60 0.36 4.51 10.33
N MET A 61 0.22 3.90 9.15
CA MET A 61 1.10 4.04 7.99
C MET A 61 2.55 3.58 8.24
N ILE A 62 2.74 2.58 9.11
CA ILE A 62 4.05 2.01 9.51
C ILE A 62 4.09 0.48 9.37
N ASN A 63 3.42 -0.03 8.35
CA ASN A 63 3.12 -1.42 8.08
C ASN A 63 4.08 -2.04 7.06
N LEU A 64 4.44 -1.33 5.99
CA LEU A 64 5.46 -1.79 5.04
C LEU A 64 6.78 -2.02 5.77
N ILE A 65 7.50 -3.09 5.41
CA ILE A 65 8.75 -3.49 6.06
C ILE A 65 9.91 -2.90 5.26
N PRO A 66 10.60 -1.84 5.73
CA PRO A 66 11.58 -1.13 4.92
C PRO A 66 12.71 -2.02 4.41
N ASP A 67 13.16 -2.97 5.22
CA ASP A 67 14.25 -3.89 4.88
C ASP A 67 13.84 -4.98 3.87
N GLU A 68 12.54 -5.19 3.66
CA GLU A 68 12.00 -6.16 2.69
C GLU A 68 11.42 -5.47 1.44
N LEU A 69 11.24 -4.15 1.47
CA LEU A 69 10.76 -3.38 0.33
C LEU A 69 11.88 -3.22 -0.71
N ARG A 70 11.51 -3.27 -1.99
CA ARG A 70 12.44 -3.10 -3.11
C ARG A 70 13.20 -1.76 -3.03
N PRO A 71 14.54 -1.77 -3.15
CA PRO A 71 15.37 -0.58 -2.98
C PRO A 71 15.21 0.44 -4.12
N GLU A 72 14.61 0.05 -5.25
CA GLU A 72 14.29 0.97 -6.35
C GLU A 72 13.16 1.95 -5.99
N ALA A 73 12.40 1.70 -4.92
CA ALA A 73 11.31 2.54 -4.47
C ALA A 73 11.69 3.40 -3.26
N ARG A 74 11.14 4.62 -3.22
CA ARG A 74 11.19 5.48 -2.04
C ARG A 74 9.95 5.29 -1.18
N LEU A 75 10.12 4.81 0.05
CA LEU A 75 9.03 4.64 1.02
C LEU A 75 8.65 5.99 1.68
N VAL A 76 7.35 6.23 1.79
CA VAL A 76 6.74 7.25 2.65
C VAL A 76 5.95 6.53 3.73
N SER A 77 6.36 6.71 4.99
CA SER A 77 5.80 6.03 6.16
C SER A 77 5.52 7.02 7.28
N GLY A 78 4.48 6.74 8.07
CA GLY A 78 4.01 7.55 9.19
C GLY A 78 2.71 8.29 8.90
N SER A 79 1.82 8.29 9.90
CA SER A 79 0.58 9.07 9.91
C SER A 79 0.82 10.57 10.12
N GLY A 80 -0.23 11.39 9.98
CA GLY A 80 -0.15 12.87 10.14
C GLY A 80 0.24 13.62 8.86
N ARG A 81 0.23 12.92 7.72
CA ARG A 81 0.45 13.47 6.39
C ARG A 81 -0.77 14.30 5.94
N PRO A 82 -0.60 15.56 5.45
CA PRO A 82 -1.71 16.45 5.09
C PRO A 82 -2.76 15.82 4.16
N LEU A 83 -2.33 15.04 3.17
CA LEU A 83 -3.23 14.34 2.24
C LEU A 83 -3.31 12.83 2.49
N SER A 84 -2.90 12.36 3.68
CA SER A 84 -3.02 10.96 4.10
C SER A 84 -2.46 9.97 3.04
N MET A 85 -3.30 9.09 2.50
CA MET A 85 -2.96 7.96 1.62
C MET A 85 -2.27 8.35 0.30
N VAL A 86 -2.43 9.60 -0.15
CA VAL A 86 -1.87 10.11 -1.41
C VAL A 86 -0.95 11.31 -1.20
N ASP A 87 -0.44 11.48 0.02
CA ASP A 87 0.45 12.59 0.35
C ASP A 87 1.75 12.58 -0.46
N GLY A 88 2.09 13.74 -0.99
CA GLY A 88 3.23 13.96 -1.87
C GLY A 88 2.97 13.72 -3.36
N VAL A 89 1.75 13.34 -3.76
CA VAL A 89 1.36 13.30 -5.18
C VAL A 89 1.14 14.73 -5.69
N ASP A 90 1.73 15.04 -6.82
CA ASP A 90 1.65 16.33 -7.51
C ASP A 90 1.63 16.13 -9.04
N GLU A 91 1.64 17.22 -9.79
CA GLU A 91 1.64 17.25 -11.27
C GLU A 91 2.88 16.63 -11.93
N THR A 92 3.91 16.25 -11.16
CA THR A 92 5.11 15.58 -11.69
C THR A 92 4.95 14.07 -11.79
N PHE A 93 3.90 13.49 -11.20
CA PHE A 93 3.59 12.07 -11.32
C PHE A 93 2.81 11.79 -12.60
N ASP A 94 3.24 10.77 -13.33
CA ASP A 94 2.57 10.29 -14.54
C ASP A 94 1.36 9.38 -14.20
N GLY A 95 1.30 8.85 -12.98
CA GLY A 95 0.22 7.99 -12.55
C GLY A 95 0.28 7.59 -11.08
N VAL A 96 -0.87 7.11 -10.59
CA VAL A 96 -1.04 6.59 -9.24
C VAL A 96 -1.66 5.19 -9.33
N VAL A 97 -1.13 4.26 -8.55
CA VAL A 97 -1.62 2.89 -8.43
C VAL A 97 -2.09 2.67 -6.99
N PHE A 98 -3.29 2.13 -6.83
CA PHE A 98 -3.88 1.76 -5.54
C PHE A 98 -3.83 0.25 -5.39
N VAL A 99 -3.12 -0.22 -4.35
CA VAL A 99 -2.86 -1.64 -4.09
C VAL A 99 -3.41 -2.00 -2.71
N GLY A 100 -4.06 -3.15 -2.59
CA GLY A 100 -4.60 -3.60 -1.31
C GLY A 100 -5.80 -2.80 -0.79
N TYR A 101 -6.46 -2.02 -1.64
CA TYR A 101 -7.65 -1.25 -1.28
C TYR A 101 -8.89 -2.14 -1.15
N HIS A 102 -9.86 -1.68 -0.36
CA HIS A 102 -11.10 -2.38 -0.06
C HIS A 102 -12.34 -1.65 -0.59
N SER A 103 -13.49 -2.32 -0.52
CA SER A 103 -14.78 -1.73 -0.88
C SER A 103 -15.27 -0.72 0.16
N ALA A 104 -16.06 0.25 -0.28
CA ALA A 104 -16.74 1.22 0.59
C ALA A 104 -17.75 0.56 1.53
N MET A 105 -18.07 1.23 2.64
CA MET A 105 -18.97 0.72 3.67
C MET A 105 -20.37 0.37 3.14
N GLY A 106 -20.87 -0.79 3.58
CA GLY A 106 -22.17 -1.33 3.18
C GLY A 106 -22.15 -2.06 1.84
N THR A 107 -20.96 -2.27 1.25
CA THR A 107 -20.84 -3.03 0.00
C THR A 107 -21.15 -4.48 0.26
N LYS A 108 -22.20 -5.00 -0.40
CA LYS A 108 -22.57 -6.41 -0.28
C LYS A 108 -21.39 -7.30 -0.67
N ASP A 109 -21.07 -8.24 0.20
CA ASP A 109 -19.98 -9.21 0.05
C ASP A 109 -18.57 -8.57 0.00
N GLY A 110 -18.44 -7.31 0.43
CA GLY A 110 -17.17 -6.61 0.55
C GLY A 110 -16.36 -7.12 1.75
N VAL A 111 -15.16 -7.65 1.51
CA VAL A 111 -14.26 -8.10 2.58
C VAL A 111 -13.68 -6.87 3.26
N LEU A 112 -13.84 -6.79 4.59
CA LEU A 112 -13.36 -5.67 5.42
C LEU A 112 -13.85 -4.30 4.92
N ASP A 113 -15.06 -4.26 4.37
CA ASP A 113 -15.65 -3.05 3.84
C ASP A 113 -15.84 -2.00 4.94
N HIS A 114 -15.41 -0.78 4.65
CA HIS A 114 -15.56 0.34 5.56
C HIS A 114 -15.35 1.67 4.82
N THR A 115 -15.57 2.76 5.56
CA THR A 115 -15.55 4.16 5.10
C THR A 115 -16.72 4.56 4.20
#